data_AF-A0A7I8DAB3-F1
#
_entry.id   AF-A0A7I8DAB3-F1
#
_cell.length_a   1.000
_cell.length_b   1.000
_cell.length_c   1.000
_cell.angle_alpha   90.00
_cell.angle_beta   90.00
_cell.angle_gamma   90.00
#
_symmetry.space_group_name_H-M   'P 1'
#
loop_
_entity.id
_entity.type
_entity.pdbx_description
1 polymer ?
#
loop_
_entity_poly.entity_id
_entity_poly.type
_entity_poly.pdbx_seq_one_letter_code
_entity_poly.pdbx_strand_id
1 'polypeptide(L)'
;MRRKPMYMADWVSKLDEFLKMSDSEILTHAGKISHQQATQKAIEEYEKYRERTKNELSEVEKHFLESIDKTAKKLKGKKDSTGGDGV
;
A
#
# COMPACT_ATOMS: atom_id res chain seq x y z
N MET A 1 -36.25 5.30 -46.21
CA MET A 1 -36.04 5.29 -44.75
C MET A 1 -35.37 3.98 -44.36
N ARG A 2 -34.06 3.94 -44.09
CA ARG A 2 -33.31 2.70 -43.79
C ARG A 2 -33.42 2.39 -42.29
N ARG A 3 -34.45 1.65 -41.89
CA ARG A 3 -34.52 1.05 -40.55
C ARG A 3 -33.68 -0.22 -40.56
N LYS A 4 -32.44 -0.15 -40.07
CA LYS A 4 -31.66 -1.36 -39.79
C LYS A 4 -32.16 -1.89 -38.44
N PRO A 5 -32.77 -3.08 -38.38
CA PRO A 5 -33.04 -3.72 -37.10
C PRO A 5 -31.70 -3.98 -36.42
N MET A 6 -31.61 -3.61 -35.16
CA MET A 6 -30.41 -3.79 -34.34
C MET A 6 -30.76 -4.80 -33.24
N TYR A 7 -29.89 -5.77 -33.03
CA TYR A 7 -30.08 -6.80 -32.02
C TYR A 7 -29.29 -6.44 -30.76
N MET A 8 -29.64 -7.06 -29.63
CA MET A 8 -28.98 -6.78 -28.34
C MET A 8 -27.45 -6.96 -28.39
N ALA A 9 -26.96 -7.89 -29.22
CA ALA A 9 -25.52 -8.09 -29.44
C ALA A 9 -24.84 -6.88 -30.10
N ASP A 10 -25.52 -6.19 -31.00
CA ASP A 10 -25.00 -5.00 -31.68
C ASP A 10 -24.90 -3.80 -30.73
N TRP A 11 -25.79 -3.72 -29.73
CA TRP A 11 -25.75 -2.68 -28.70
C TRP A 11 -24.55 -2.81 -27.76
N VAL A 12 -24.14 -4.03 -27.44
CA VAL A 12 -22.92 -4.28 -26.65
C VAL A 12 -21.70 -3.76 -27.39
N SER A 13 -21.57 -4.08 -28.68
CA SER A 13 -20.43 -3.64 -29.49
C SER A 13 -20.35 -2.12 -29.62
N LYS A 14 -21.47 -1.42 -29.71
CA LYS A 14 -21.48 0.06 -29.75
C LYS A 14 -21.10 0.70 -28.42
N LEU A 15 -21.46 0.07 -27.31
CA LEU A 15 -21.09 0.56 -25.98
C LEU A 15 -19.60 0.39 -25.75
N ASP A 16 -19.02 -0.74 -26.16
CA ASP A 16 -17.58 -0.96 -26.13
C ASP A 16 -16.82 0.03 -27.04
N GLU A 17 -17.38 0.37 -28.20
CA GLU A 17 -16.80 1.37 -29.10
C GLU A 17 -16.87 2.80 -28.54
N PHE A 18 -17.98 3.14 -27.85
CA PHE A 18 -18.15 4.42 -27.16
C PHE A 18 -17.16 4.58 -26.00
N LEU A 19 -16.96 3.53 -25.20
CA LEU A 19 -15.99 3.55 -24.10
C LEU A 19 -14.54 3.67 -24.57
N LYS A 20 -14.19 3.10 -25.73
CA LYS A 20 -12.86 3.27 -26.37
C LYS A 20 -12.62 4.70 -26.83
N MET A 21 -13.67 5.40 -27.26
CA MET A 21 -13.60 6.77 -27.76
C MET A 21 -13.49 7.82 -26.64
N SER A 22 -13.89 7.49 -25.40
CA SER A 22 -13.86 8.41 -24.26
C SER A 22 -12.54 8.40 -23.48
N ASP A 23 -11.44 7.88 -24.07
CA ASP A 23 -10.12 7.64 -23.43
C ASP A 23 -10.21 6.92 -22.07
N SER A 24 -11.33 6.27 -21.81
CA SER A 24 -11.54 5.46 -20.63
C SER A 24 -10.96 4.11 -20.94
N GLU A 25 -9.87 3.74 -20.27
CA GLU A 25 -9.29 2.41 -20.40
C GLU A 25 -10.37 1.38 -20.11
N ILE A 26 -10.86 0.72 -21.16
CA ILE A 26 -11.75 -0.42 -20.98
C ILE A 26 -10.92 -1.47 -20.26
N LEU A 27 -11.39 -1.88 -19.08
CA LEU A 27 -10.91 -3.05 -18.37
C LEU A 27 -11.19 -4.29 -19.23
N THR A 28 -10.34 -4.52 -20.23
CA THR A 28 -10.37 -5.67 -21.15
C THR A 28 -10.27 -7.01 -20.44
N HIS A 29 -9.94 -6.99 -19.14
CA HIS A 29 -9.71 -8.15 -18.28
C HIS A 29 -10.64 -8.17 -17.06
N ALA A 30 -11.71 -7.35 -17.05
CA ALA A 30 -12.75 -7.42 -16.02
C ALA A 30 -13.34 -8.84 -16.01
N GLY A 31 -12.96 -9.64 -15.01
CA GLY A 31 -13.46 -11.00 -14.81
C GLY A 31 -12.51 -12.15 -15.17
N LYS A 32 -11.25 -11.92 -15.58
CA LYS A 32 -10.30 -13.04 -15.76
C LYS A 32 -9.83 -13.65 -14.44
N ILE A 33 -9.90 -12.88 -13.36
CA ILE A 33 -9.52 -13.30 -12.01
C ILE A 33 -10.79 -13.30 -11.17
N SER A 34 -11.20 -14.48 -10.70
CA SER A 34 -12.34 -14.60 -9.79
C SER A 34 -12.02 -13.90 -8.46
N HIS A 35 -13.07 -13.51 -7.71
CA HIS A 35 -12.89 -12.94 -6.37
C HIS A 35 -11.96 -13.80 -5.49
N GLN A 36 -12.12 -15.13 -5.56
CA GLN A 36 -11.29 -16.07 -4.84
C GLN A 36 -9.81 -15.99 -5.25
N GLN A 37 -9.51 -15.89 -6.55
CA GLN A 37 -8.13 -15.76 -7.03
C GLN A 37 -7.51 -14.41 -6.64
N ALA A 38 -8.30 -13.34 -6.61
CA ALA A 38 -7.84 -12.03 -6.16
C ALA A 38 -7.52 -12.04 -4.65
N THR A 39 -8.38 -12.63 -3.83
CA THR A 39 -8.17 -12.78 -2.39
C THR A 39 -6.95 -13.65 -2.10
N GLN A 40 -6.80 -14.77 -2.81
CA GLN A 40 -5.64 -15.64 -2.67
C GLN A 40 -4.33 -14.90 -2.98
N LYS A 41 -4.28 -14.15 -4.10
CA LYS A 41 -3.12 -13.35 -4.46
C LYS A 41 -2.80 -12.26 -3.42
N ALA A 42 -3.83 -11.63 -2.84
CA ALA A 42 -3.65 -10.62 -1.81
C ALA A 42 -3.05 -11.22 -0.53
N ILE A 43 -3.52 -12.39 -0.10
CA ILE A 43 -2.99 -13.10 1.06
C ILE A 43 -1.54 -13.51 0.83
N GLU A 44 -1.22 -14.10 -0.33
CA GLU A 44 0.14 -14.52 -0.67
C GLU A 44 1.13 -13.35 -0.67
N GLU A 45 0.74 -12.20 -1.21
CA GLU A 45 1.63 -11.04 -1.24
C GLU A 45 1.78 -10.42 0.16
N TYR A 46 0.71 -10.44 0.97
CA TYR A 46 0.77 -10.01 2.36
C TYR A 46 1.68 -10.90 3.21
N GLU A 47 1.65 -12.22 3.02
CA GLU A 47 2.54 -13.15 3.72
C GLU A 47 4.01 -12.90 3.38
N LYS A 48 4.34 -12.70 2.09
CA LYS A 48 5.70 -12.33 1.67
C LYS A 48 6.16 -11.00 2.28
N TYR A 49 5.27 -10.01 2.30
CA TYR A 49 5.56 -8.72 2.93
C TYR A 49 5.80 -8.91 4.43
N ARG A 50 4.94 -9.65 5.11
CA ARG A 50 5.06 -9.94 6.55
C ARG A 50 6.37 -10.66 6.89
N GLU A 51 6.80 -11.61 6.07
CA GLU A 51 8.08 -12.30 6.27
C GLU A 51 9.28 -11.36 6.09
N ARG A 52 9.25 -10.47 5.09
CA ARG A 52 10.30 -9.48 4.86
C ARG A 52 10.37 -8.45 5.99
N THR A 53 9.23 -7.93 6.40
CA THR A 53 9.11 -6.90 7.43
C THR A 53 9.22 -7.46 8.86
N LYS A 54 9.24 -8.80 9.04
CA LYS A 54 9.40 -9.42 10.37
C LYS A 54 10.69 -9.01 11.09
N ASN A 55 11.76 -8.76 10.34
CA ASN A 55 13.05 -8.34 10.88
C ASN A 55 13.27 -6.82 10.77
N GLU A 56 12.30 -6.09 10.21
CA GLU A 56 12.36 -4.64 10.14
C GLU A 56 11.81 -4.08 11.45
N LEU A 57 12.64 -3.30 12.14
CA LEU A 57 12.21 -2.50 13.27
C LEU A 57 11.09 -1.56 12.81
N SER A 58 9.92 -1.70 13.43
CA SER A 58 8.79 -0.79 13.24
C SER A 58 9.24 0.64 13.51
N GLU A 59 8.61 1.62 12.84
CA GLU A 59 8.92 3.04 13.04
C GLU A 59 8.82 3.45 14.53
N VAL A 60 7.91 2.81 15.26
CA VAL A 60 7.74 2.98 16.71
C VAL A 60 8.97 2.51 17.48
N GLU A 61 9.55 1.36 17.11
CA GLU A 61 10.73 0.79 17.76
C GLU A 61 11.98 1.63 17.47
N LYS A 62 12.10 2.17 16.26
CA LYS A 62 13.15 3.13 15.90
C LYS A 62 13.06 4.40 16.75
N HIS A 63 11.87 4.98 16.87
CA HIS A 63 11.63 6.15 17.72
C HIS A 63 11.92 5.87 19.20
N PHE A 64 11.60 4.68 19.68
CA PHE A 64 11.89 4.28 21.05
C PHE A 64 13.40 4.19 21.30
N LEU A 65 14.16 3.54 20.41
CA LEU A 65 15.62 3.47 20.50
C LEU A 65 16.27 4.86 20.47
N GLU A 66 15.80 5.77 19.61
CA GLU A 66 16.26 7.15 19.61
C GLU A 66 15.98 7.87 20.94
N SER A 67 14.81 7.65 21.54
CA SER A 67 14.45 8.26 22.81
C SER A 67 15.34 7.75 23.96
N ILE A 68 15.69 6.46 23.94
CA ILE A 68 16.65 5.86 24.88
C ILE A 68 18.05 6.45 24.69
N ASP A 69 18.54 6.58 23.46
CA ASP A 69 19.86 7.17 23.19
C ASP A 69 19.91 8.65 23.60
N LYS A 70 18.87 9.43 23.27
CA LYS A 70 18.74 10.83 23.68
C LYS A 70 18.73 11.00 25.20
N THR A 71 18.00 10.13 25.91
CA THR A 71 17.96 10.15 27.38
C THR A 71 19.29 9.72 28.00
N ALA A 72 19.94 8.67 27.47
CA ALA A 72 21.26 8.24 27.91
C ALA A 72 22.33 9.34 27.74
N LYS A 73 22.32 10.05 26.60
CA LYS A 73 23.19 11.22 26.36
C LYS A 73 22.94 12.34 27.37
N LYS A 74 21.67 12.65 27.65
CA LYS A 74 21.29 13.69 28.62
C LYS A 74 21.72 13.33 30.05
N LEU A 75 21.64 12.04 30.42
CA LEU A 75 22.10 11.55 31.72
C LEU A 75 23.63 11.59 31.86
N LYS A 76 24.38 11.24 30.81
CA LYS A 76 25.84 11.41 30.78
C LYS A 76 26.26 12.87 30.96
N GLY A 77 25.67 13.78 30.18
CA GLY A 77 25.97 15.22 30.29
C GLY A 77 25.61 15.82 31.66
N LYS A 78 24.60 15.28 32.35
CA LYS A 78 24.25 15.72 33.72
C LYS A 78 25.28 15.24 34.76
N LYS A 79 25.83 14.04 34.61
CA LYS A 79 26.83 13.48 35.54
C LYS A 79 28.16 14.25 35.50
N ASP A 80 28.52 14.81 34.34
CA ASP A 80 29.71 15.65 34.19
C ASP A 80 29.52 17.08 34.77
N SER A 81 28.27 17.52 34.98
CA SER A 81 27.94 18.85 35.51
C SER A 81 27.71 18.95 37.03
N THR A 82 27.54 17.82 37.73
CA THR A 82 27.27 17.78 39.19
C THR A 82 28.42 17.18 40.01
N GLY A 83 29.65 17.21 39.47
CA GLY A 83 30.85 16.67 40.12
C GLY A 83 31.81 17.71 40.73
N GLY A 84 31.45 19.00 40.74
CA GLY A 84 32.28 20.05 41.31
C GLY A 84 31.44 21.07 42.06
N ASP A 85 31.17 20.80 43.34
CA ASP A 85 31.17 21.81 44.41
C ASP A 85 30.90 21.10 45.74
N GLY A 86 31.87 21.18 46.65
CA GLY A 86 31.81 20.60 47.99
C GLY A 86 33.18 20.52 48.66
N VAL A 87 33.87 21.67 48.78
CA VAL A 87 34.79 21.95 49.90
C VAL A 87 33.96 22.36 51.11
#